data_AF-A0A0F8ZNL2-F1
#
_entry.id   AF-A0A0F8ZNL2-F1
#
_cell.length_a   1.000
_cell.length_b   1.000
_cell.length_c   1.000
_cell.angle_alpha   90.00
_cell.angle_beta   90.00
_cell.angle_gamma   90.00
#
_symmetry.space_group_name_H-M   'P 1'
#
loop_
_entity.id
_entity.type
_entity.pdbx_description
1 polymer ?
#
loop_
_entity_poly.entity_id
_entity_poly.type
_entity_poly.pdbx_seq_one_letter_code
_entity_poly.pdbx_strand_id
1 'polypeptide(L)'
;METNTIICGAMPEATKVFPDGNFNCSISSPPYWALRDYGVDGQLGLEPTFEEYIDKLCTIYDEVKRVLRDDGTCWVNLGDTYASSPAGNKEVKFDGDGAYGRLMERHTQGGTSNVTPKPKNYGIVPTKSLCLIPQRFAIEMVNRGWILRNVIIWHKPNPMPSSAKDRFTVDFEYVYFFVKSNDTLYWVRPDGKMVDRQPDYKKGIESLDWQWGLRKGKKVKLSLWKGQAYWFEPQYEPLEESTKSRVKYPHHSKGTKAESGYSSY
;
A
#
# COMPACT_ATOMS: atom_id res chain seq x y z
N MET A 1 -4.36 -25.34 -8.65
CA MET A 1 -5.55 -24.48 -8.52
C MET A 1 -5.92 -23.95 -9.87
N GLU A 2 -7.21 -23.77 -10.12
CA GLU A 2 -7.69 -23.01 -11.28
C GLU A 2 -7.25 -21.54 -11.14
N THR A 3 -6.84 -20.93 -12.25
CA THR A 3 -6.48 -19.51 -12.27
C THR A 3 -7.74 -18.65 -12.29
N ASN A 4 -7.61 -17.35 -11.96
CA ASN A 4 -8.72 -16.38 -12.03
C ASN A 4 -9.96 -16.72 -11.17
N THR A 5 -9.74 -17.37 -10.03
CA THR A 5 -10.80 -17.76 -9.09
C THR A 5 -10.94 -16.73 -7.97
N ILE A 6 -12.18 -16.42 -7.58
CA ILE A 6 -12.49 -15.62 -6.39
C ILE A 6 -12.88 -16.57 -5.26
N ILE A 7 -12.22 -16.42 -4.11
CA ILE A 7 -12.58 -17.14 -2.88
C ILE A 7 -13.20 -16.14 -1.91
N CYS A 8 -14.44 -16.39 -1.53
CA CYS A 8 -15.15 -15.60 -0.52
C CYS A 8 -14.96 -16.22 0.86
N GLY A 9 -14.36 -15.48 1.78
CA GLY A 9 -14.21 -15.90 3.18
C GLY A 9 -13.47 -14.86 4.02
N ALA A 10 -13.54 -15.00 5.33
CA ALA A 10 -12.80 -14.17 6.27
C ALA A 10 -11.32 -14.58 6.31
N MET A 11 -10.42 -13.60 6.41
CA MET A 11 -9.01 -13.88 6.68
C MET A 11 -8.78 -13.97 8.20
N PRO A 12 -7.89 -14.86 8.67
CA PRO A 12 -7.04 -15.76 7.88
C PRO A 12 -7.71 -17.05 7.36
N GLU A 13 -8.91 -17.41 7.81
CA GLU A 13 -9.53 -18.72 7.57
C GLU A 13 -9.61 -19.09 6.08
N ALA A 14 -9.88 -18.10 5.22
CA ALA A 14 -9.96 -18.28 3.77
C ALA A 14 -8.63 -18.73 3.13
N THR A 15 -7.47 -18.42 3.73
CA THR A 15 -6.18 -18.88 3.19
C THR A 15 -5.85 -20.33 3.55
N LYS A 16 -6.52 -20.90 4.56
CA LYS A 16 -6.24 -22.26 5.06
C LYS A 16 -6.56 -23.36 4.04
N VAL A 17 -7.36 -23.04 3.02
CA VAL A 17 -7.63 -23.94 1.88
C VAL A 17 -6.42 -24.10 0.95
N PHE A 18 -5.44 -23.20 1.04
CA PHE A 18 -4.26 -23.21 0.19
C PHE A 18 -3.09 -23.93 0.87
N PRO A 19 -2.30 -24.71 0.11
CA PRO A 19 -1.08 -25.31 0.62
C PRO A 19 -0.02 -24.23 0.86
N ASP A 20 0.95 -24.57 1.70
CA ASP A 20 2.14 -23.75 1.95
C ASP A 20 2.92 -23.55 0.64
N GLY A 21 3.58 -22.40 0.51
CA GLY A 21 4.51 -22.18 -0.60
C GLY A 21 3.86 -22.17 -2.00
N ASN A 22 2.59 -21.83 -2.10
CA ASN A 22 1.81 -21.96 -3.33
C ASN A 22 1.82 -20.70 -4.22
N PHE A 23 1.95 -19.50 -3.65
CA PHE A 23 1.83 -18.24 -4.38
C PHE A 23 3.16 -17.50 -4.51
N ASN A 24 3.38 -16.84 -5.65
CA ASN A 24 4.57 -16.00 -5.88
C ASN A 24 4.43 -14.58 -5.31
N CYS A 25 3.21 -14.06 -5.25
CA CYS A 25 2.95 -12.67 -4.93
C CYS A 25 1.62 -12.53 -4.18
N SER A 26 1.60 -11.65 -3.19
CA SER A 26 0.40 -11.14 -2.54
C SER A 26 0.36 -9.62 -2.68
N ILE A 27 -0.78 -9.06 -3.07
CA ILE A 27 -1.01 -7.62 -3.18
C ILE A 27 -2.30 -7.30 -2.44
N SER A 28 -2.25 -6.33 -1.53
CA SER A 28 -3.39 -6.04 -0.65
C SER A 28 -3.44 -4.59 -0.20
N SER A 29 -4.65 -4.11 0.06
CA SER A 29 -4.96 -2.86 0.76
C SER A 29 -5.99 -3.18 1.84
N PRO A 30 -5.56 -3.71 3.00
CA PRO A 30 -6.47 -4.14 4.06
C PRO A 30 -7.31 -2.95 4.58
N PRO A 31 -8.45 -3.19 5.26
CA PRO A 31 -9.22 -2.12 5.90
C PRO A 31 -8.35 -1.25 6.81
N TYR A 32 -8.33 0.06 6.57
CA TYR A 32 -7.51 0.98 7.38
C TYR A 32 -8.16 1.22 8.74
N TRP A 33 -7.35 1.19 9.80
CA TRP A 33 -7.84 1.33 11.17
C TRP A 33 -8.60 2.64 11.38
N ALA A 34 -9.81 2.54 11.95
CA ALA A 34 -10.66 3.63 12.35
C ALA A 34 -11.07 4.60 11.22
N LEU A 35 -11.09 4.11 9.97
CA LEU A 35 -11.47 4.91 8.81
C LEU A 35 -12.90 4.61 8.32
N ARG A 36 -13.25 3.33 8.17
CA ARG A 36 -14.50 2.91 7.55
C ARG A 36 -15.15 1.75 8.29
N ASP A 37 -16.46 1.85 8.48
CA ASP A 37 -17.32 0.76 8.89
C ASP A 37 -18.00 0.14 7.65
N TYR A 38 -17.74 -1.14 7.42
CA TYR A 38 -18.30 -1.95 6.32
C TYR A 38 -19.61 -2.65 6.68
N GLY A 39 -20.12 -2.48 7.90
CA GLY A 39 -21.40 -3.05 8.34
C GLY A 39 -21.37 -4.57 8.54
N VAL A 40 -20.19 -5.14 8.74
CA VAL A 40 -19.99 -6.59 8.93
C VAL A 40 -19.41 -6.83 10.31
N ASP A 41 -20.00 -7.76 11.06
CA ASP A 41 -19.50 -8.17 12.37
C ASP A 41 -18.14 -8.85 12.25
N GLY A 42 -17.24 -8.56 13.19
CA GLY A 42 -15.86 -9.06 13.15
C GLY A 42 -14.97 -8.47 12.04
N GLN A 43 -15.39 -7.40 11.35
CA GLN A 43 -14.55 -6.73 10.36
C GLN A 43 -13.22 -6.23 10.96
N LEU A 44 -12.16 -6.29 10.18
CA LEU A 44 -10.89 -5.66 10.50
C LEU A 44 -11.01 -4.13 10.37
N GLY A 45 -10.33 -3.40 11.23
CA GLY A 45 -10.19 -1.94 11.15
C GLY A 45 -11.06 -1.17 12.15
N LEU A 46 -11.94 -1.83 12.91
CA LEU A 46 -12.73 -1.19 13.98
C LEU A 46 -12.31 -1.62 15.39
N GLU A 47 -11.11 -2.17 15.53
CA GLU A 47 -10.57 -2.57 16.82
C GLU A 47 -10.50 -1.39 17.80
N PRO A 48 -10.79 -1.60 19.09
CA PRO A 48 -10.79 -0.57 20.12
C PRO A 48 -9.47 0.20 20.26
N THR A 49 -8.33 -0.45 19.97
CA THR A 49 -6.99 0.13 20.03
C THR A 49 -6.19 -0.21 18.78
N PHE A 50 -5.14 0.56 18.49
CA PHE A 50 -4.29 0.27 17.34
C PHE A 50 -3.49 -1.02 17.55
N GLU A 51 -3.12 -1.36 18.78
CA GLU A 51 -2.36 -2.57 19.09
C GLU A 51 -3.14 -3.82 18.69
N GLU A 52 -4.43 -3.88 19.02
CA GLU A 52 -5.30 -5.00 18.63
C GLU A 52 -5.46 -5.07 17.11
N TYR A 53 -5.61 -3.92 16.44
CA TYR A 53 -5.66 -3.87 14.97
C TYR A 53 -4.37 -4.39 14.34
N ILE A 54 -3.21 -3.94 14.81
CA ILE A 54 -1.91 -4.34 14.29
C ILE A 54 -1.69 -5.84 14.52
N ASP A 55 -2.01 -6.36 15.70
CA ASP A 55 -1.86 -7.79 16.00
C ASP A 55 -2.74 -8.67 15.09
N LYS A 56 -4.02 -8.31 14.92
CA LYS A 56 -4.94 -9.02 14.01
C LYS A 56 -4.47 -8.93 12.56
N LEU A 57 -4.07 -7.74 12.12
CA LEU A 57 -3.58 -7.54 10.75
C LEU A 57 -2.33 -8.37 10.48
N CYS A 58 -1.34 -8.34 11.39
CA CYS A 58 -0.12 -9.13 11.23
C CYS A 58 -0.39 -10.63 11.33
N THR A 59 -1.37 -11.08 12.11
CA THR A 59 -1.82 -12.48 12.13
C THR A 59 -2.37 -12.94 10.78
N ILE A 60 -3.10 -12.08 10.06
CA ILE A 60 -3.49 -12.35 8.68
C ILE A 60 -2.25 -12.51 7.79
N TYR A 61 -1.25 -11.64 7.96
CA TYR A 61 -0.04 -11.71 7.17
C TYR A 61 0.88 -12.89 7.53
N ASP A 62 0.81 -13.46 8.74
CA ASP A 62 1.49 -14.72 9.04
C ASP A 62 0.95 -15.86 8.17
N GLU A 63 -0.35 -15.89 7.95
CA GLU A 63 -0.99 -16.85 7.04
C GLU A 63 -0.71 -16.55 5.57
N VAL A 64 -0.61 -15.27 5.18
CA VAL A 64 -0.08 -14.88 3.85
C VAL A 64 1.36 -15.37 3.66
N LYS A 65 2.20 -15.26 4.70
CA LYS A 65 3.60 -15.74 4.67
C LYS A 65 3.67 -17.25 4.45
N ARG A 66 2.79 -18.02 5.07
CA ARG A 66 2.71 -19.48 4.91
C ARG A 66 2.41 -19.87 3.46
N VAL A 67 1.38 -19.27 2.87
CA VAL A 67 0.94 -19.64 1.50
C VAL A 67 1.85 -19.08 0.41
N LEU A 68 2.70 -18.10 0.70
CA LEU A 68 3.71 -17.63 -0.24
C LEU A 68 4.90 -18.59 -0.32
N ARG A 69 5.45 -18.76 -1.53
CA ARG A 69 6.73 -19.42 -1.79
C ARG A 69 7.86 -18.73 -1.01
N ASP A 70 8.99 -19.42 -0.84
CA ASP A 70 10.15 -18.84 -0.14
C ASP A 70 10.79 -17.66 -0.87
N ASP A 71 10.60 -17.59 -2.20
CA ASP A 71 10.94 -16.46 -3.08
C ASP A 71 9.75 -15.47 -3.25
N GLY A 72 8.70 -15.63 -2.44
CA GLY A 72 7.46 -14.89 -2.56
C GLY A 72 7.56 -13.43 -2.11
N THR A 73 6.77 -12.58 -2.76
CA THR A 73 6.67 -11.14 -2.48
C THR A 73 5.33 -10.76 -1.86
N CYS A 74 5.31 -9.78 -0.97
CA CYS A 74 4.10 -9.27 -0.33
C CYS A 74 4.07 -7.74 -0.40
N TRP A 75 2.99 -7.21 -0.99
CA TRP A 75 2.77 -5.79 -1.21
C TRP A 75 1.56 -5.33 -0.42
N VAL A 76 1.75 -4.31 0.41
CA VAL A 76 0.71 -3.82 1.33
C VAL A 76 0.60 -2.31 1.21
N ASN A 77 -0.54 -1.84 0.68
CA ASN A 77 -0.90 -0.44 0.71
C ASN A 77 -1.63 -0.11 2.01
N LEU A 78 -1.15 0.86 2.78
CA LEU A 78 -1.74 1.21 4.07
C LEU A 78 -1.72 2.72 4.33
N GLY A 79 -2.90 3.26 4.67
CA GLY A 79 -3.08 4.63 5.14
C GLY A 79 -2.96 4.74 6.65
N ASP A 80 -2.66 5.95 7.12
CA ASP A 80 -2.63 6.26 8.55
C ASP A 80 -3.90 6.97 9.01
N THR A 81 -4.11 6.97 10.32
CA THR A 81 -5.25 7.59 10.98
C THR A 81 -4.78 8.64 11.97
N TYR A 82 -5.53 9.74 12.05
CA TYR A 82 -5.31 10.75 13.07
C TYR A 82 -6.06 10.38 14.35
N ALA A 83 -5.34 10.41 15.47
CA ALA A 83 -5.94 10.35 16.78
C ALA A 83 -6.88 11.54 16.94
N SER A 84 -8.09 11.27 17.41
CA SER A 84 -9.09 12.29 17.67
C SER A 84 -9.56 12.17 19.11
N SER A 85 -10.01 13.27 19.70
CA SER A 85 -10.77 13.16 20.95
C SER A 85 -11.98 12.27 20.67
N PRO A 86 -12.35 11.35 21.58
CA PRO A 86 -13.65 10.69 21.51
C PRO A 86 -14.67 11.79 21.28
N ALA A 87 -15.51 11.65 20.24
CA ALA A 87 -16.62 12.57 20.09
C ALA A 87 -17.36 12.53 21.43
N GLY A 88 -17.36 13.65 22.16
CA GLY A 88 -18.29 13.76 23.26
C GLY A 88 -19.64 13.47 22.65
N ASN A 89 -20.35 12.47 23.17
CA ASN A 89 -21.77 12.31 22.92
C ASN A 89 -22.46 13.56 23.49
N LYS A 90 -22.32 14.70 22.81
CA LYS A 90 -23.31 15.74 22.90
C LYS A 90 -24.48 15.16 22.14
N GLU A 91 -25.36 14.48 22.85
CA GLU A 91 -26.76 14.52 22.47
C GLU A 91 -27.05 15.99 22.15
N VAL A 92 -27.23 16.29 20.87
CA VAL A 92 -27.74 17.59 20.49
C VAL A 92 -29.21 17.54 20.86
N LYS A 93 -29.52 17.83 22.13
CA LYS A 93 -30.89 18.08 22.56
C LYS A 93 -31.30 19.38 21.92
N PHE A 94 -32.13 19.29 20.89
CA PHE A 94 -32.80 20.45 20.34
C PHE A 94 -33.99 20.74 21.25
N ASP A 95 -33.81 21.64 22.21
CA ASP A 95 -34.90 22.14 23.05
C ASP A 95 -35.72 23.16 22.23
N GLY A 96 -36.49 22.67 21.26
CA GLY A 96 -37.30 23.53 20.40
C GLY A 96 -38.30 22.81 19.51
N ASP A 97 -39.57 22.94 19.88
CA ASP A 97 -40.79 22.56 19.17
C ASP A 97 -41.07 23.40 17.89
N GLY A 98 -40.07 24.16 17.45
CA GLY A 98 -40.07 24.99 16.25
C GLY A 98 -39.77 24.23 14.95
N ALA A 99 -40.10 24.85 13.81
CA ALA A 99 -39.94 24.27 12.48
C ALA A 99 -38.50 23.87 12.14
N TYR A 100 -37.49 24.49 12.75
CA TYR A 100 -36.07 24.17 12.58
C TYR A 100 -35.67 22.86 13.30
N GLY A 101 -36.23 22.59 14.48
CA GLY A 101 -36.04 21.33 15.21
C GLY A 101 -36.61 20.13 14.44
N ARG A 102 -37.84 20.26 13.92
CA ARG A 102 -38.49 19.23 13.08
C ARG A 102 -37.82 19.00 11.71
N LEU A 103 -37.01 19.95 11.23
CA LEU A 103 -36.24 19.79 9.98
C LEU A 103 -34.96 18.98 10.23
N MET A 104 -34.28 19.23 11.35
CA MET A 104 -33.10 18.47 11.78
C MET A 104 -33.46 17.04 12.20
N GLU A 105 -34.60 16.84 12.86
CA GLU A 105 -35.13 15.54 13.27
C GLU A 105 -35.47 14.65 12.05
N ARG A 106 -35.96 15.25 10.96
CA ARG A 106 -36.15 14.56 9.67
C ARG A 106 -34.84 14.25 8.94
N HIS A 107 -33.82 15.09 9.08
CA HIS A 107 -32.47 14.80 8.55
C HIS A 107 -31.73 13.72 9.34
N THR A 108 -32.08 13.50 10.61
CA THR A 108 -31.53 12.41 11.44
C THR A 108 -32.29 11.09 11.27
N GLN A 109 -33.59 11.11 10.96
CA GLN A 109 -34.36 9.91 10.62
C GLN A 109 -34.16 9.46 9.16
N GLY A 110 -33.76 10.37 8.27
CA GLY A 110 -33.51 10.12 6.85
C GLY A 110 -32.05 9.71 6.55
N GLY A 111 -31.68 8.50 6.97
CA GLY A 111 -30.41 7.87 6.61
C GLY A 111 -29.51 7.69 7.83
N THR A 112 -29.30 6.44 8.20
CA THR A 112 -28.15 6.00 8.97
C THR A 112 -26.89 6.50 8.25
N SER A 113 -26.42 7.70 8.58
CA SER A 113 -25.01 8.00 8.38
C SER A 113 -24.30 6.92 9.20
N ASN A 114 -23.70 5.92 8.55
CA ASN A 114 -22.81 4.96 9.16
C ASN A 114 -21.63 5.77 9.70
N VAL A 115 -21.81 6.40 10.86
CA VAL A 115 -20.76 7.12 11.55
C VAL A 115 -19.80 6.03 11.98
N THR A 116 -18.67 5.91 11.28
CA THR A 116 -17.61 4.98 11.66
C THR A 116 -17.33 5.15 13.14
N PRO A 117 -17.55 4.12 13.98
CA PRO A 117 -17.30 4.21 15.40
C PRO A 117 -15.84 4.63 15.61
N LYS A 118 -15.63 5.70 16.39
CA LYS A 118 -14.26 6.11 16.73
C LYS A 118 -13.69 5.11 17.75
N PRO A 119 -12.39 4.78 17.65
CA PRO A 119 -11.68 4.04 18.68
C PRO A 119 -11.97 4.61 20.06
N LYS A 120 -12.19 3.70 21.02
CA LYS A 120 -12.40 4.08 22.42
C LYS A 120 -11.14 4.67 23.03
N ASN A 121 -9.97 4.21 22.59
CA ASN A 121 -8.68 4.65 23.10
C ASN A 121 -7.62 4.68 21.99
N TYR A 122 -6.94 5.83 21.84
CA TYR A 122 -5.78 5.97 20.96
C TYR A 122 -4.45 5.67 21.66
N GLY A 123 -4.52 5.15 22.88
CA GLY A 123 -3.37 4.76 23.69
C GLY A 123 -2.49 5.95 24.04
N ILE A 124 -1.20 5.83 23.73
CA ILE A 124 -0.20 6.86 23.97
C ILE A 124 -0.21 8.00 22.94
N VAL A 125 -1.02 7.90 21.88
CA VAL A 125 -0.99 8.85 20.76
C VAL A 125 -1.74 10.13 21.14
N PRO A 126 -1.08 11.30 21.14
CA PRO A 126 -1.74 12.58 21.42
C PRO A 126 -2.84 12.89 20.42
N THR A 127 -3.86 13.62 20.84
CA THR A 127 -4.93 14.08 19.94
C THR A 127 -4.37 14.90 18.78
N LYS A 128 -5.01 14.81 17.62
CA LYS A 128 -4.60 15.44 16.35
C LYS A 128 -3.24 14.98 15.81
N SER A 129 -2.67 13.90 16.35
CA SER A 129 -1.43 13.31 15.83
C SER A 129 -1.73 12.09 14.96
N LEU A 130 -0.81 11.78 14.05
CA LEU A 130 -0.82 10.50 13.33
C LEU A 130 -0.62 9.35 14.33
N CYS A 131 -1.38 8.27 14.14
CA CYS A 131 -1.27 7.07 14.97
C CYS A 131 -0.06 6.21 14.61
N LEU A 132 0.59 6.52 13.47
CA LEU A 132 1.73 5.80 12.94
C LEU A 132 1.38 4.35 12.59
N ILE A 133 0.15 4.12 12.10
CA ILE A 133 -0.34 2.78 11.77
C ILE A 133 0.56 2.08 10.73
N PRO A 134 0.93 2.73 9.60
CA PRO A 134 1.86 2.13 8.63
C PRO A 134 3.19 1.71 9.25
N GLN A 135 3.78 2.57 10.08
CA GLN A 135 5.09 2.33 10.69
C GLN A 135 5.02 1.22 11.74
N ARG A 136 3.98 1.22 12.58
CA ARG A 136 3.75 0.18 13.59
C ARG A 136 3.54 -1.18 12.93
N PHE A 137 2.74 -1.22 11.87
CA PHE A 137 2.56 -2.41 11.05
C PHE A 137 3.89 -2.91 10.48
N ALA A 138 4.68 -2.02 9.89
CA ALA A 138 5.97 -2.40 9.30
C ALA A 138 6.96 -2.95 10.34
N ILE A 139 7.04 -2.33 11.52
CA ILE A 139 7.86 -2.82 12.64
C ILE A 139 7.39 -4.21 13.07
N GLU A 140 6.08 -4.40 13.26
CA GLU A 140 5.55 -5.68 13.71
C GLU A 140 5.72 -6.79 12.68
N MET A 141 5.55 -6.50 11.39
CA MET A 141 5.88 -7.44 10.32
C MET A 141 7.34 -7.90 10.39
N VAL A 142 8.27 -6.97 10.63
CA VAL A 142 9.70 -7.30 10.81
C VAL A 142 9.93 -8.15 12.07
N ASN A 143 9.25 -7.84 13.19
CA ASN A 143 9.30 -8.67 14.40
C ASN A 143 8.83 -10.10 14.13
N ARG A 144 7.86 -10.28 13.22
CA ARG A 144 7.36 -11.59 12.75
C ARG A 144 8.22 -12.20 11.63
N GLY A 145 9.43 -11.70 11.46
CA GLY A 145 10.45 -12.25 10.56
C GLY A 145 10.18 -11.99 9.08
N TRP A 146 9.37 -10.99 8.73
CA TRP A 146 9.37 -10.46 7.37
C TRP A 146 10.60 -9.59 7.14
N ILE A 147 11.07 -9.55 5.90
CA ILE A 147 12.10 -8.60 5.48
C ILE A 147 11.40 -7.45 4.77
N LEU A 148 11.45 -6.25 5.35
CA LEU A 148 11.00 -5.04 4.68
C LEU A 148 12.07 -4.59 3.69
N ARG A 149 11.77 -4.69 2.38
CA ARG A 149 12.72 -4.35 1.32
C ARG A 149 12.62 -2.89 0.92
N ASN A 150 11.39 -2.38 0.74
CA ASN A 150 11.15 -0.99 0.39
C ASN A 150 9.90 -0.44 1.06
N VAL A 151 9.95 0.87 1.33
CA VAL A 151 8.78 1.71 1.54
C VAL A 151 8.62 2.57 0.30
N ILE A 152 7.52 2.40 -0.40
CA ILE A 152 7.21 3.12 -1.63
C ILE A 152 6.13 4.15 -1.33
N ILE A 153 6.28 5.35 -1.88
CA ILE A 153 5.30 6.43 -1.73
C ILE A 153 4.42 6.48 -2.96
N TRP A 154 3.16 6.10 -2.80
CA TRP A 154 2.17 6.27 -3.85
C TRP A 154 1.59 7.68 -3.80
N HIS A 155 2.20 8.58 -4.57
CA HIS A 155 1.71 9.95 -4.73
C HIS A 155 0.43 10.00 -5.58
N LYS A 156 -0.56 10.72 -5.08
CA LYS A 156 -1.89 10.93 -5.66
C LYS A 156 -1.97 12.38 -6.14
N PRO A 157 -1.80 12.66 -7.44
CA PRO A 157 -1.64 14.03 -7.94
C PRO A 157 -2.91 14.90 -7.83
N ASN A 158 -4.08 14.27 -7.66
CA ASN A 158 -5.37 14.94 -7.52
C ASN A 158 -6.06 14.48 -6.22
N PRO A 159 -5.48 14.74 -5.04
CA PRO A 159 -6.07 14.35 -3.77
C PRO A 159 -7.25 15.28 -3.46
N MET A 160 -8.24 14.79 -2.72
CA MET A 160 -9.24 15.70 -2.16
C MET A 160 -8.55 16.65 -1.15
N PRO A 161 -8.73 17.97 -1.26
CA PRO A 161 -8.17 18.91 -0.31
C PRO A 161 -8.69 18.64 1.11
N SER A 162 -7.81 18.73 2.10
CA SER A 162 -8.19 18.65 3.51
C SER A 162 -8.73 19.98 4.00
N SER A 163 -9.88 19.98 4.70
CA SER A 163 -10.39 21.17 5.40
C SER A 163 -9.71 21.42 6.74
N ALA A 164 -8.79 20.55 7.15
CA ALA A 164 -8.04 20.72 8.39
C ALA A 164 -7.11 21.94 8.30
N LYS A 165 -7.05 22.74 9.38
CA LYS A 165 -6.25 23.98 9.44
C LYS A 165 -4.91 23.81 10.15
N ASP A 166 -4.68 22.65 10.73
CA ASP A 166 -3.55 22.33 11.62
C ASP A 166 -2.60 21.27 11.03
N ARG A 167 -2.79 20.92 9.76
CA ARG A 167 -1.95 19.95 9.05
C ARG A 167 -2.04 20.15 7.53
N PHE A 168 -1.04 19.63 6.83
CA PHE A 168 -1.05 19.59 5.37
C PHE A 168 -2.05 18.55 4.83
N THR A 169 -2.47 18.74 3.58
CA THR A 169 -3.18 17.71 2.83
C THR A 169 -2.24 16.52 2.64
N VAL A 170 -2.71 15.33 3.00
CA VAL A 170 -1.99 14.09 2.72
C VAL A 170 -2.38 13.65 1.31
N ASP A 171 -1.42 13.67 0.40
CA ASP A 171 -1.57 13.36 -1.02
C ASP A 171 -0.83 12.08 -1.42
N PHE A 172 -0.49 11.23 -0.46
CA PHE A 172 0.18 9.96 -0.71
C PHE A 172 -0.30 8.85 0.22
N GLU A 173 0.00 7.61 -0.15
CA GLU A 173 -0.12 6.43 0.71
C GLU A 173 1.20 5.64 0.73
N TYR A 174 1.40 4.86 1.80
CA TYR A 174 2.54 3.97 1.93
C TYR A 174 2.22 2.64 1.26
N VAL A 175 3.11 2.20 0.36
CA VAL A 175 3.12 0.85 -0.17
C VAL A 175 4.38 0.16 0.34
N TYR A 176 4.19 -0.82 1.21
CA TYR A 176 5.28 -1.65 1.72
C TYR A 176 5.54 -2.83 0.82
N PHE A 177 6.82 -3.11 0.60
CA PHE A 177 7.29 -4.29 -0.12
C PHE A 177 8.07 -5.20 0.83
N PHE A 178 7.45 -6.31 1.20
CA PHE A 178 8.01 -7.35 2.06
C PHE A 178 8.35 -8.62 1.29
N VAL A 179 9.30 -9.37 1.84
CA VAL A 179 9.77 -10.66 1.31
C VAL A 179 10.10 -11.64 2.43
N LYS A 180 10.12 -12.93 2.09
CA LYS A 180 10.39 -14.02 3.04
C LYS A 180 11.88 -14.34 3.22
N SER A 181 12.69 -14.11 2.20
CA SER A 181 14.11 -14.45 2.19
C SER A 181 14.97 -13.30 1.63
N ASN A 182 16.27 -13.38 1.82
CA ASN A 182 17.23 -12.46 1.21
C ASN A 182 17.66 -12.89 -0.20
N ASP A 183 16.97 -13.87 -0.79
CA ASP A 183 17.30 -14.35 -2.12
C ASP A 183 17.03 -13.27 -3.17
N THR A 184 17.82 -13.33 -4.24
CA THR A 184 17.65 -12.43 -5.38
C THR A 184 16.35 -12.75 -6.10
N LEU A 185 15.42 -11.79 -6.09
CA LEU A 185 14.10 -11.94 -6.72
C LEU A 185 14.18 -11.80 -8.24
N TYR A 186 14.98 -10.84 -8.72
CA TYR A 186 15.10 -10.53 -10.13
C TYR A 186 16.56 -10.25 -10.51
N TRP A 187 16.88 -10.59 -11.75
CA TRP A 187 18.15 -10.30 -12.41
C TRP A 187 17.88 -9.34 -13.56
N VAL A 188 18.68 -8.27 -13.67
CA VAL A 188 18.59 -7.32 -14.79
C VAL A 188 19.60 -7.71 -15.85
N ARG A 189 19.13 -7.96 -17.07
CA ARG A 189 19.96 -8.25 -18.24
C ARG A 189 20.76 -7.03 -18.70
N PRO A 190 21.87 -7.21 -19.44
CA PRO A 190 22.58 -6.10 -20.08
C PRO A 190 21.70 -5.22 -20.97
N ASP A 191 20.59 -5.74 -21.49
CA ASP A 191 19.58 -5.00 -22.27
C ASP A 191 18.50 -4.31 -21.40
N GLY A 192 18.65 -4.33 -20.07
CA GLY A 192 17.73 -3.74 -19.10
C GLY A 192 16.53 -4.63 -18.73
N LYS A 193 16.33 -5.79 -19.37
CA LYS A 193 15.17 -6.66 -19.07
C LYS A 193 15.34 -7.41 -17.75
N MET A 194 14.30 -7.40 -16.91
CA MET A 194 14.26 -8.19 -15.68
C MET A 194 13.86 -9.65 -15.95
N VAL A 195 14.53 -10.58 -15.26
CA VAL A 195 14.20 -12.02 -15.29
C VAL A 195 14.18 -12.60 -13.87
N ASP A 196 13.36 -13.62 -13.65
CA ASP A 196 13.08 -14.26 -12.36
C ASP A 196 14.09 -15.37 -11.98
N ARG A 197 15.08 -15.63 -12.85
CA ARG A 197 16.13 -16.63 -12.61
C ARG A 197 17.46 -16.12 -13.10
N GLN A 198 18.52 -16.48 -12.37
CA GLN A 198 19.88 -16.20 -12.80
C GLN A 198 20.13 -16.90 -14.14
N PRO A 199 20.50 -16.15 -15.19
CA PRO A 199 20.85 -16.77 -16.46
C PRO A 199 22.19 -17.52 -16.32
N ASP A 200 22.18 -18.83 -16.54
CA ASP A 200 23.38 -19.66 -16.55
C ASP A 200 23.98 -19.70 -17.96
N TYR A 201 25.29 -19.46 -18.08
CA TYR A 201 26.05 -19.57 -19.33
C TYR A 201 25.88 -20.93 -20.05
N LYS A 202 25.51 -22.00 -19.33
CA LYS A 202 25.25 -23.31 -19.94
C LYS A 202 23.94 -23.35 -20.74
N LYS A 203 22.89 -22.70 -20.20
CA LYS A 203 21.51 -22.74 -20.73
C LYS A 203 21.03 -21.43 -21.35
N GLY A 204 21.81 -20.36 -21.22
CA GLY A 204 21.49 -19.02 -21.69
C GLY A 204 21.69 -18.83 -23.20
N ILE A 205 21.38 -17.62 -23.67
CA ILE A 205 21.44 -17.20 -25.06
C ILE A 205 22.87 -16.70 -25.37
N GLU A 206 23.46 -17.17 -26.47
CA GLU A 206 24.76 -16.66 -26.94
C GLU A 206 24.64 -15.17 -27.26
N SER A 207 25.67 -14.37 -26.95
CA SER A 207 25.74 -12.89 -26.99
C SER A 207 25.02 -12.13 -25.88
N LEU A 208 24.01 -12.72 -25.20
CA LEU A 208 23.38 -12.10 -24.03
C LEU A 208 23.94 -12.67 -22.72
N ASP A 209 23.95 -14.00 -22.59
CA ASP A 209 24.32 -14.67 -21.35
C ASP A 209 25.75 -15.19 -21.37
N TRP A 210 26.23 -15.54 -22.55
CA TRP A 210 27.55 -16.09 -22.75
C TRP A 210 28.07 -15.82 -24.16
N GLN A 211 29.38 -15.91 -24.32
CA GLN A 211 30.04 -15.90 -25.62
C GLN A 211 31.17 -16.93 -25.66
N TRP A 212 31.61 -17.34 -26.84
CA TRP A 212 32.81 -18.15 -26.98
C TRP A 212 34.05 -17.34 -26.63
N GLY A 213 34.96 -17.94 -25.86
CA GLY A 213 36.30 -17.41 -25.64
C GLY A 213 37.32 -18.53 -25.45
N LEU A 214 38.56 -18.13 -25.19
CA LEU A 214 39.66 -19.04 -24.97
C LEU A 214 40.07 -19.05 -23.50
N ARG A 215 40.22 -20.24 -22.92
CA ARG A 215 40.80 -20.42 -21.58
C ARG A 215 41.88 -21.48 -21.66
N LYS A 216 43.12 -21.10 -21.35
CA LYS A 216 44.32 -21.96 -21.52
C LYS A 216 44.39 -22.58 -22.94
N GLY A 217 44.13 -21.78 -23.97
CA GLY A 217 44.16 -22.21 -25.37
C GLY A 217 42.99 -23.09 -25.84
N LYS A 218 42.03 -23.44 -24.97
CA LYS A 218 40.84 -24.23 -25.34
C LYS A 218 39.61 -23.33 -25.48
N LYS A 219 38.79 -23.60 -26.51
CA LYS A 219 37.50 -22.93 -26.73
C LYS A 219 36.52 -23.33 -25.64
N VAL A 220 36.01 -22.35 -24.90
CA VAL A 220 35.05 -22.53 -23.80
C VAL A 220 33.98 -21.45 -23.85
N LYS A 221 32.81 -21.72 -23.26
CA LYS A 221 31.80 -20.69 -23.01
C LYS A 221 32.25 -19.79 -21.85
N LEU A 222 32.26 -18.49 -22.06
CA LEU A 222 32.50 -17.48 -21.03
C LEU A 222 31.17 -16.83 -20.65
N SER A 223 30.89 -16.76 -19.35
CA SER A 223 29.73 -16.03 -18.82
C SER A 223 29.94 -14.53 -18.99
N LEU A 224 29.01 -13.85 -19.64
CA LEU A 224 28.99 -12.39 -19.78
C LEU A 224 28.54 -11.68 -18.50
N TRP A 225 28.00 -12.44 -17.55
CA TRP A 225 27.52 -11.97 -16.24
C TRP A 225 28.62 -11.90 -15.17
N LYS A 226 29.80 -12.48 -15.43
CA LYS A 226 30.88 -12.55 -14.45
C LYS A 226 31.50 -11.17 -14.21
N GLY A 227 31.39 -10.66 -12.98
CA GLY A 227 31.90 -9.34 -12.59
C GLY A 227 30.91 -8.19 -12.82
N GLN A 228 29.71 -8.49 -13.31
CA GLN A 228 28.60 -7.53 -13.33
C GLN A 228 27.89 -7.53 -11.98
N ALA A 229 27.57 -6.35 -11.49
CA ALA A 229 26.83 -6.19 -10.27
C ALA A 229 25.33 -6.34 -10.57
N TYR A 230 24.65 -7.27 -9.88
CA TYR A 230 23.24 -7.56 -10.09
C TYR A 230 22.47 -7.05 -8.89
N TRP A 231 21.49 -6.18 -9.15
CA TRP A 231 20.72 -5.51 -8.12
C TRP A 231 19.25 -5.52 -8.51
N PHE A 232 18.40 -5.46 -7.48
CA PHE A 232 17.01 -5.06 -7.62
C PHE A 232 16.99 -3.55 -7.88
N GLU A 233 17.18 -3.12 -9.14
CA GLU A 233 16.62 -1.84 -9.63
C GLU A 233 16.88 -1.60 -11.12
N PRO A 234 15.81 -1.35 -11.87
CA PRO A 234 15.77 -0.35 -12.92
C PRO A 234 14.96 0.85 -12.40
N GLN A 235 15.56 1.72 -11.59
CA GLN A 235 15.20 3.14 -11.72
C GLN A 235 15.89 3.68 -12.98
N TYR A 236 15.42 3.23 -14.14
CA TYR A 236 15.76 3.84 -15.41
C TYR A 236 14.48 4.05 -16.21
N GLU A 237 13.85 5.19 -15.99
CA GLU A 237 13.24 5.92 -17.09
C GLU A 237 14.00 7.23 -17.26
N PRO A 238 14.45 7.59 -18.48
CA PRO A 238 14.64 8.99 -18.80
C PRO A 238 13.28 9.68 -18.56
N LEU A 239 13.26 10.67 -17.67
CA LEU A 239 12.09 11.46 -17.26
C LEU A 239 11.27 12.12 -18.40
N GLU A 240 11.59 11.86 -19.68
CA GLU A 240 11.00 12.52 -20.83
C GLU A 240 9.65 11.94 -21.29
N GLU A 241 9.27 10.72 -20.94
CA GLU A 241 8.02 10.10 -21.47
C GLU A 241 6.84 10.11 -20.48
N SER A 242 7.07 10.02 -19.17
CA SER A 242 5.97 10.00 -18.18
C SER A 242 5.18 11.32 -18.10
N THR A 243 5.72 12.42 -18.65
CA THR A 243 5.04 13.72 -18.75
C THR A 243 4.32 13.95 -20.08
N LYS A 244 4.56 13.12 -21.11
CA LYS A 244 4.03 13.34 -22.47
C LYS A 244 2.60 12.84 -22.68
N SER A 245 2.05 12.00 -21.79
CA SER A 245 0.66 11.52 -21.87
C SER A 245 -0.34 12.31 -21.02
N ARG A 246 -0.01 13.56 -20.62
CA ARG A 246 -1.03 14.50 -20.11
C ARG A 246 -1.96 14.90 -21.26
N VAL A 247 -2.98 14.09 -21.50
CA VAL A 247 -4.15 14.48 -22.28
C VAL A 247 -4.72 15.73 -21.62
N LYS A 248 -4.44 16.89 -22.19
CA LYS A 248 -5.11 18.14 -21.83
C LYS A 248 -6.55 18.01 -22.29
N TYR A 249 -7.49 17.88 -21.36
CA TYR A 249 -8.90 18.08 -21.66
C TYR A 249 -9.08 19.52 -22.20
N PRO A 250 -9.87 19.73 -23.26
CA PRO A 250 -10.12 21.06 -23.78
C PRO A 250 -10.82 21.90 -22.71
N HIS A 251 -10.22 23.04 -22.37
CA HIS A 251 -10.80 24.00 -21.43
C HIS A 251 -12.11 24.55 -22.00
N HIS A 252 -13.21 24.37 -21.26
CA HIS A 252 -14.41 25.17 -21.48
C HIS A 252 -14.11 26.62 -21.10
N SER A 253 -14.07 27.48 -22.11
CA SER A 253 -14.03 28.92 -21.93
C SER A 253 -15.36 29.40 -21.35
N LYS A 254 -15.31 30.14 -20.24
CA LYS A 254 -16.10 31.34 -19.99
C LYS A 254 -15.54 32.06 -18.77
N GLY A 255 -15.41 33.37 -18.93
CA GLY A 255 -14.42 34.18 -18.26
C GLY A 255 -14.72 34.55 -16.82
N THR A 256 -13.69 35.06 -16.16
CA THR A 256 -13.64 36.44 -15.64
C THR A 256 -12.25 36.66 -15.05
N LYS A 257 -11.71 37.86 -15.28
CA LYS A 257 -10.37 38.28 -14.86
C LYS A 257 -10.29 38.39 -13.33
N ALA A 258 -9.20 37.93 -12.75
CA ALA A 258 -8.64 38.51 -11.53
C ALA A 258 -7.12 38.35 -11.57
N GLU A 259 -6.42 39.47 -11.72
CA GLU A 259 -4.98 39.59 -11.48
C GLU A 259 -4.74 39.65 -9.96
N SER A 260 -3.77 38.89 -9.46
CA SER A 260 -3.07 39.23 -8.22
C SER A 260 -1.69 38.58 -8.25
N GLY A 261 -0.66 39.43 -8.31
CA GLY A 261 0.74 39.02 -8.35
C GLY A 261 1.21 38.35 -7.06
N TYR A 262 2.16 37.45 -7.21
CA TYR A 262 2.99 36.97 -6.11
C TYR A 262 4.45 37.29 -6.41
N SER A 263 5.04 38.05 -5.49
CA SER A 263 6.46 38.30 -5.36
C SER A 263 7.14 37.03 -4.82
N SER A 264 8.24 36.66 -5.44
CA SER A 264 9.15 35.60 -4.99
C SER A 264 9.92 36.01 -3.73
N TYR A 265 9.93 35.12 -2.74
CA TYR A 265 11.11 34.78 -1.93
C TYR A 265 11.05 33.29 -1.59
#